data_AF-A0A972XDW4-F1
#
_entry.id   AF-A0A972XDW4-F1
#
_cell.length_a   1.000
_cell.length_b   1.000
_cell.length_c   1.000
_cell.angle_alpha   90.00
_cell.angle_beta   90.00
_cell.angle_gamma   90.00
#
_symmetry.space_group_name_H-M   'P 1'
#
loop_
_entity.id
_entity.type
_entity.pdbx_description
1 polymer ?
#
loop_
_entity_poly.entity_id
_entity_poly.type
_entity_poly.pdbx_seq_one_letter_code
_entity_poly.pdbx_strand_id
1 'polypeptide(L)'
;MNKNKVKVFISYPCFEYWLILHCEFSRAPFSSLPKSAGTSCFSKLKTFPIFNNYTKGNVNGLFKDLLTHLPVAKKHAIKTMQEVIAVNEYNPSTPLHNLIEILETLGNPISITEDIFQFQ
;
A
#
# COMPACT_ATOMS: atom_id res chain seq x y z
N MET A 1 2.13 -2.31 -32.11
CA MET A 1 2.81 -2.57 -30.82
C MET A 1 2.00 -1.91 -29.70
N ASN A 2 1.42 -2.71 -28.80
CA ASN A 2 0.57 -2.20 -27.72
C ASN A 2 1.44 -1.59 -26.61
N LYS A 3 1.34 -0.28 -26.36
CA LYS A 3 2.27 0.49 -25.50
C LYS A 3 2.09 0.27 -23.98
N ASN A 4 1.10 -0.49 -23.52
CA ASN A 4 0.76 -0.58 -22.09
C ASN A 4 0.70 -2.03 -21.57
N LYS A 5 1.85 -2.69 -21.37
CA LYS A 5 1.92 -4.00 -20.67
C LYS A 5 2.20 -3.89 -19.16
N VAL A 6 2.45 -2.69 -18.65
CA VAL A 6 2.84 -2.47 -17.24
C VAL A 6 1.82 -1.55 -16.59
N LYS A 7 1.19 -2.04 -15.51
CA LYS A 7 0.32 -1.24 -14.64
C LYS A 7 1.15 -0.70 -13.48
N VAL A 8 1.09 0.61 -13.24
CA VAL A 8 1.87 1.29 -12.18
C VAL A 8 0.95 1.62 -11.01
N PHE A 9 1.42 1.35 -9.79
CA PHE A 9 0.78 1.71 -8.53
C PHE A 9 1.70 2.66 -7.76
N ILE A 10 1.34 3.94 -7.67
CA ILE A 10 2.20 4.99 -7.10
C ILE A 10 1.81 5.26 -5.65
N SER A 11 2.77 5.20 -4.73
CA SER A 11 2.56 5.64 -3.34
C SER A 11 3.14 7.04 -3.14
N TYR A 12 2.34 7.93 -2.58
CA TYR A 12 2.71 9.30 -2.25
C TYR A 12 2.83 9.46 -0.72
N PRO A 13 3.94 9.98 -0.20
CA PRO A 13 5.15 10.37 -0.93
C PRO A 13 6.07 9.17 -1.28
N CYS A 14 5.91 8.03 -0.60
CA CYS A 14 6.75 6.85 -0.78
C CYS A 14 6.06 5.58 -0.24
N PHE A 15 6.70 4.43 -0.43
CA PHE A 15 6.17 3.12 0.02
C PHE A 15 5.90 3.06 1.52
N GLU A 16 6.68 3.75 2.34
CA GLU A 16 6.52 3.75 3.80
C GLU A 16 5.14 4.24 4.27
N TYR A 17 4.42 5.01 3.46
CA TYR A 17 3.05 5.36 3.79
C TYR A 17 2.15 4.12 3.93
N TRP A 18 2.33 3.11 3.08
CA TRP A 18 1.62 1.83 3.21
C TRP A 18 1.89 1.14 4.54
N LEU A 19 3.12 1.24 5.05
CA LEU A 19 3.48 0.66 6.35
C LEU A 19 2.78 1.41 7.49
N ILE A 20 2.70 2.74 7.43
CA ILE A 20 1.95 3.56 8.41
C ILE A 20 0.49 3.12 8.48
N LEU A 21 -0.13 2.81 7.33
CA LEU A 21 -1.55 2.44 7.27
C LEU A 21 -1.90 1.16 8.04
N HIS A 22 -0.92 0.32 8.38
CA HIS A 22 -1.15 -0.85 9.26
C HIS A 22 -1.39 -0.45 10.72
N CYS A 23 -0.89 0.73 11.13
CA CYS A 23 -0.99 1.22 12.50
C CYS A 23 -2.01 2.36 12.63
N GLU A 24 -2.10 3.25 11.65
CA GLU A 24 -2.84 4.51 11.77
C GLU A 24 -3.42 4.94 10.42
N PHE A 25 -4.67 5.41 10.43
CA PHE A 25 -5.22 6.18 9.31
C PHE A 25 -4.70 7.62 9.37
N SER A 26 -4.10 8.12 8.29
CA SER A 26 -3.63 9.51 8.23
C SER A 26 -3.76 10.13 6.85
N ARG A 27 -4.27 11.37 6.82
CA ARG A 27 -4.29 12.30 5.69
C ARG A 27 -3.44 13.55 5.94
N ALA A 28 -2.70 13.58 7.05
CA ALA A 28 -1.82 14.70 7.34
C ALA A 28 -0.76 14.76 6.23
N PRO A 29 -0.64 15.88 5.49
CA PRO A 29 0.31 15.98 4.40
C PRO A 29 1.73 15.86 4.92
N PHE A 30 2.54 15.04 4.25
CA PHE A 30 3.98 15.00 4.52
C PHE A 30 4.65 16.12 3.73
N SER A 31 4.72 17.30 4.32
CA SER A 31 5.42 18.45 3.74
C SER A 31 5.95 19.32 4.86
N SER A 32 7.22 19.12 5.24
CA SER A 32 7.87 19.96 6.23
C SER A 32 9.27 20.31 5.77
N LEU A 33 9.46 21.53 5.26
CA LEU A 33 10.79 22.08 5.07
C LEU A 33 11.49 22.16 6.45
N PRO A 34 12.78 21.78 6.55
CA PRO A 34 13.73 21.52 5.46
C PRO A 34 13.76 20.05 4.96
N LYS A 35 12.92 19.15 5.47
CA LYS A 35 12.92 17.73 5.12
C LYS A 35 12.06 17.45 3.87
N SER A 36 12.47 16.44 3.09
CA SER A 36 11.62 15.95 2.00
C SER A 36 10.36 15.28 2.55
N ALA A 37 9.29 15.24 1.76
CA ALA A 37 8.06 14.53 2.11
C ALA A 37 8.31 13.06 2.49
N GLY A 38 9.19 12.36 1.75
CA GLY A 38 9.58 11.00 2.06
C GLY A 38 10.35 10.87 3.38
N THR A 39 11.24 11.82 3.70
CA THR A 39 11.95 11.87 4.98
C THR A 39 10.99 12.10 6.15
N SER A 40 9.97 12.96 5.96
CA SER A 40 8.94 13.21 6.97
C SER A 40 8.03 12.00 7.16
N CYS A 41 7.65 11.31 6.08
CA CYS A 41 6.92 10.05 6.13
C CYS A 41 7.71 8.96 6.87
N PHE A 42 9.00 8.79 6.54
CA PHE A 42 9.87 7.84 7.25
C PHE A 42 10.02 8.19 8.74
N SER A 43 10.14 9.49 9.06
CA SER A 43 10.22 9.95 10.46
C SER A 43 8.95 9.60 11.24
N LYS A 44 7.77 9.78 10.64
CA LYS A 44 6.48 9.36 11.22
C LYS A 44 6.40 7.84 11.36
N LEU A 45 6.86 7.07 10.38
CA LEU A 45 6.88 5.60 10.48
C LEU A 45 7.65 5.14 11.73
N LYS A 46 8.80 5.76 12.00
CA LYS A 46 9.65 5.41 13.14
C LYS A 46 9.06 5.75 14.51
N THR A 47 7.94 6.48 14.58
CA THR A 47 7.25 6.75 15.86
C THR A 47 6.43 5.56 16.36
N PHE A 48 6.12 4.59 15.50
CA PHE A 48 5.37 3.40 15.92
C PHE A 48 6.32 2.32 16.45
N PRO A 49 6.03 1.68 17.60
CA PRO A 49 6.93 0.70 18.23
C PRO A 49 7.39 -0.44 17.31
N ILE A 50 6.48 -0.98 16.48
CA ILE A 50 6.77 -2.06 15.52
C ILE A 50 7.83 -1.68 14.48
N PHE A 51 8.00 -0.38 14.21
CA PHE A 51 8.97 0.12 13.23
C PHE A 51 10.19 0.79 13.87
N ASN A 52 10.37 0.73 15.19
CA ASN A 52 11.49 1.42 15.86
C ASN A 52 12.86 1.00 15.29
N ASN A 53 13.01 -0.28 14.93
CA ASN A 53 14.23 -0.82 14.31
C ASN A 53 14.14 -0.96 12.78
N TYR A 54 13.07 -0.48 12.14
CA TYR A 54 12.90 -0.54 10.69
C TYR A 54 14.01 0.22 9.97
N THR A 55 14.65 -0.44 9.00
CA THR A 55 15.56 0.17 8.03
C THR A 55 15.30 -0.40 6.65
N LYS A 56 15.47 0.40 5.60
CA LYS A 56 15.27 -0.06 4.22
C LYS A 56 16.22 -1.22 3.91
N GLY A 57 15.67 -2.33 3.42
CA GLY A 57 16.45 -3.50 2.99
C GLY A 57 16.97 -4.39 4.11
N ASN A 58 16.70 -4.10 5.38
CA ASN A 58 17.15 -4.92 6.50
C ASN A 58 16.05 -5.06 7.55
N VAL A 59 15.06 -5.89 7.25
CA VAL A 59 13.94 -6.20 8.15
C VAL A 59 13.54 -7.66 8.01
N ASN A 60 13.75 -8.44 9.06
CA ASN A 60 13.32 -9.82 9.14
C ASN A 60 12.00 -9.90 9.92
N GLY A 61 11.07 -10.73 9.46
CA GLY A 61 9.82 -11.02 10.19
C GLY A 61 8.72 -9.96 10.10
N LEU A 62 9.03 -8.71 9.74
CA LEU A 62 8.04 -7.62 9.73
C LEU A 62 6.78 -7.93 8.91
N PHE A 63 6.90 -8.60 7.76
CA PHE A 63 5.71 -8.97 6.99
C PHE A 63 4.75 -9.85 7.79
N LYS A 64 5.26 -10.80 8.57
CA LYS A 64 4.44 -11.69 9.41
C LYS A 64 3.67 -10.88 10.46
N ASP A 65 4.31 -9.89 11.05
CA ASP A 65 3.68 -9.01 12.04
C ASP A 65 2.63 -8.10 11.40
N LEU A 66 2.87 -7.62 10.18
CA LEU A 66 1.93 -6.78 9.43
C LEU A 66 0.76 -7.56 8.84
N LEU A 67 0.91 -8.86 8.57
CA LEU A 67 -0.10 -9.67 7.91
C LEU A 67 -1.44 -9.68 8.67
N THR A 68 -1.40 -9.73 10.00
CA THR A 68 -2.60 -9.67 10.85
C THR A 68 -3.32 -8.32 10.76
N HIS A 69 -2.59 -7.26 10.41
CA HIS A 69 -3.09 -5.90 10.24
C HIS A 69 -3.38 -5.53 8.77
N LEU A 70 -3.15 -6.44 7.83
CA LEU A 70 -3.38 -6.20 6.40
C LEU A 70 -4.82 -5.75 6.07
N PRO A 71 -5.89 -6.31 6.67
CA PRO A 71 -7.26 -5.81 6.44
C PRO A 71 -7.44 -4.35 6.88
N VAL A 72 -6.77 -3.93 7.96
CA VAL A 72 -6.80 -2.54 8.44
C VAL A 72 -6.10 -1.62 7.46
N ALA A 73 -4.91 -2.01 6.97
CA ALA A 73 -4.18 -1.24 5.97
C ALA A 73 -4.97 -1.09 4.66
N LYS A 74 -5.63 -2.15 4.18
CA LYS A 74 -6.52 -2.11 3.01
C LYS A 74 -7.66 -1.11 3.23
N LYS A 75 -8.36 -1.18 4.38
CA LYS A 75 -9.45 -0.26 4.73
C LYS A 75 -8.98 1.20 4.75
N HIS A 76 -7.85 1.48 5.37
CA HIS A 76 -7.30 2.83 5.41
C HIS A 76 -6.90 3.34 4.02
N ALA A 77 -6.28 2.50 3.19
CA ALA A 77 -5.87 2.88 1.84
C ALA A 77 -7.08 3.16 0.93
N ILE A 78 -8.14 2.36 1.03
CA ILE A 78 -9.41 2.60 0.29
C ILE A 78 -9.99 3.95 0.68
N LYS A 79 -10.12 4.21 1.99
CA LYS A 79 -10.63 5.49 2.50
C LYS A 79 -9.78 6.66 2.04
N THR A 80 -8.44 6.56 2.15
CA THR A 80 -7.53 7.59 1.66
C THR A 80 -7.72 7.84 0.17
N MET A 81 -7.82 6.80 -0.66
CA MET A 81 -8.00 6.97 -2.11
C MET A 81 -9.32 7.65 -2.47
N GLN A 82 -10.40 7.35 -1.76
CA GLN A 82 -11.69 8.04 -1.94
C GLN A 82 -11.58 9.54 -1.65
N GLU A 83 -10.90 9.89 -0.55
CA GLU A 83 -10.73 11.29 -0.14
C GLU A 83 -9.81 12.07 -1.09
N VAL A 84 -8.67 11.51 -1.53
CA VAL A 84 -7.74 12.24 -2.42
C VAL A 84 -8.31 12.48 -3.80
N ILE A 85 -9.15 11.57 -4.32
CA ILE A 85 -9.84 11.76 -5.60
C ILE A 85 -10.82 12.93 -5.50
N ALA A 86 -11.51 13.08 -4.37
CA ALA A 86 -12.47 14.16 -4.17
C ALA A 86 -11.82 15.56 -4.10
N VAL A 87 -10.59 15.64 -3.56
CA VAL A 87 -9.91 16.94 -3.33
C VAL A 87 -8.72 17.20 -4.27
N ASN A 88 -8.36 16.25 -5.13
CA ASN A 88 -7.21 16.30 -6.04
C ASN A 88 -5.86 16.59 -5.34
N GLU A 89 -5.67 16.07 -4.13
CA GLU A 89 -4.41 16.19 -3.36
C GLU A 89 -3.97 14.80 -2.89
N TYR A 90 -2.99 14.23 -3.60
CA TYR A 90 -2.57 12.84 -3.45
C TYR A 90 -1.58 12.61 -2.31
N ASN A 91 -0.99 13.64 -1.69
CA ASN A 91 -0.09 13.44 -0.56
C ASN A 91 -0.88 13.47 0.78
N PRO A 92 -0.84 12.40 1.61
CA PRO A 92 -0.40 11.04 1.29
C PRO A 92 -1.51 10.16 0.68
N SER A 93 -1.12 9.18 -0.15
CA SER A 93 -2.02 8.16 -0.68
C SER A 93 -1.26 6.95 -1.20
N THR A 94 -1.94 5.80 -1.31
CA THR A 94 -1.42 4.63 -1.99
C THR A 94 -2.55 3.75 -2.52
N PRO A 95 -2.48 3.31 -3.79
CA PRO A 95 -3.42 2.34 -4.36
C PRO A 95 -2.97 0.89 -4.11
N LEU A 96 -2.03 0.63 -3.20
CA LEU A 96 -1.48 -0.71 -2.97
C LEU A 96 -2.52 -1.76 -2.57
N HIS A 97 -3.64 -1.37 -1.96
CA HIS A 97 -4.75 -2.29 -1.68
C HIS A 97 -5.24 -3.01 -2.94
N ASN A 98 -5.25 -2.33 -4.11
CA ASN A 98 -5.61 -2.93 -5.39
C ASN A 98 -4.58 -3.97 -5.85
N LEU A 99 -3.28 -3.68 -5.63
CA LEU A 99 -2.22 -4.64 -5.96
C LEU A 99 -2.33 -5.88 -5.07
N ILE A 100 -2.54 -5.69 -3.77
CA ILE A 100 -2.70 -6.80 -2.82
C ILE A 100 -3.91 -7.67 -3.20
N GLU A 101 -5.05 -7.08 -3.54
CA GLU A 101 -6.24 -7.82 -3.95
C GLU A 101 -6.00 -8.66 -5.22
N ILE A 102 -5.26 -8.11 -6.19
CA ILE A 102 -4.84 -8.86 -7.39
C ILE A 102 -3.96 -10.05 -6.98
N LEU A 103 -2.97 -9.85 -6.10
CA LEU A 103 -2.08 -10.91 -5.65
C LEU A 103 -2.81 -11.98 -4.83
N GLU A 104 -3.74 -11.59 -3.96
CA GLU A 104 -4.60 -12.51 -3.21
C GLU A 104 -5.46 -13.34 -4.15
N THR A 105 -6.06 -12.71 -5.18
CA THR A 105 -6.86 -13.41 -6.19
C THR A 105 -6.04 -14.42 -6.98
N LEU A 106 -4.82 -14.04 -7.39
CA LEU A 106 -3.91 -14.93 -8.13
C LEU A 106 -3.33 -16.05 -7.25
N GLY A 107 -3.16 -15.80 -5.95
CA GLY A 107 -2.64 -16.77 -5.00
C GLY A 107 -3.67 -17.82 -4.58
N ASN A 108 -4.95 -17.56 -4.80
CA ASN A 108 -6.02 -18.53 -4.55
C ASN A 108 -6.15 -19.47 -5.74
N PRO A 109 -6.07 -20.80 -5.54
CA PRO A 109 -6.33 -21.77 -6.60
C PRO A 109 -7.71 -21.54 -7.21
N ILE A 110 -7.76 -21.38 -8.52
CA ILE A 110 -9.02 -21.33 -9.26
C ILE A 110 -9.45 -22.77 -9.48
N SER A 111 -10.61 -23.15 -8.97
CA SER A 111 -11.22 -24.44 -9.30
C SER A 111 -11.52 -24.48 -10.79
N ILE A 112 -10.97 -25.46 -11.49
CA ILE A 112 -11.32 -25.74 -12.89
C ILE A 112 -12.70 -26.39 -12.86
N THR A 113 -13.75 -25.60 -13.06
CA THR A 113 -15.09 -26.14 -13.37
C THR A 113 -15.16 -26.45 -14.86
N GLU A 114 -15.95 -27.46 -15.22
CA GLU A 114 -16.04 -28.03 -16.59
C GLU A 114 -16.44 -27.00 -17.67
N ASP A 115 -16.97 -25.84 -17.27
CA ASP A 115 -17.40 -24.75 -18.18
C ASP A 115 -16.24 -24.04 -18.90
N ILE A 116 -14.99 -24.16 -18.43
CA ILE A 116 -13.83 -23.47 -19.05
C ILE A 116 -13.42 -24.13 -20.38
N PHE A 117 -13.90 -25.35 -20.66
CA PHE A 117 -13.61 -26.08 -21.90
C PHE A 117 -14.72 -25.99 -22.95
N GLN A 118 -15.82 -25.27 -22.69
CA GLN A 118 -16.94 -25.12 -23.64
C GLN A 118 -16.72 -24.02 -24.70
N PHE A 119 -15.52 -23.45 -24.78
CA PHE A 119 -15.13 -22.47 -25.81
C PHE A 119 -14.01 -23.01 -26.73
N GLN A 120 -14.11 -24.26 -27.18
CA GLN A 120 -13.34 -24.80 -28.31
C GLN A 120 -14.24 -25.00 -29.54
#